data_AF-A0A7S1Y846-F1
#
_entry.id   AF-A0A7S1Y846-F1
#
_cell.length_a   1.000
_cell.length_b   1.000
_cell.length_c   1.000
_cell.angle_alpha   90.00
_cell.angle_beta   90.00
_cell.angle_gamma   90.00
#
_symmetry.space_group_name_H-M   'P 1'
#
loop_
_entity.id
_entity.type
_entity.pdbx_description
1 polymer ?
#
loop_
_entity_poly.entity_id
_entity_poly.type
_entity_poly.pdbx_seq_one_letter_code
_entity_poly.pdbx_strand_id
1 'polypeptide(L)'
;EEDDTLGLRADCDDKKMPLVMEWWDLELLPNKLKKQVVAKEGELQLQQTKAKLQQLGGGDENGEDETTTPVTSSETTSRDVVDLQTLCWNQASLSYSKTSVLVQHIVPIRTTPVDIAPKQPTLFLTKRELKRQRKLRRQEKQRELQDLQAAGLREAPEPRLTLQNFMK
;
A
#
# COMPACT_ATOMS: atom_id res chain seq x y z
N GLU A 1 -23.07 18.38 -13.79
CA GLU A 1 -23.80 17.53 -12.83
C GLU A 1 -24.08 16.25 -13.58
N GLU A 2 -23.16 15.29 -13.47
CA GLU A 2 -23.27 13.97 -14.10
C GLU A 2 -23.80 13.02 -13.02
N ASP A 3 -24.92 12.37 -13.29
CA ASP A 3 -25.62 11.46 -12.37
C ASP A 3 -24.81 10.17 -12.14
N ASP A 4 -24.10 10.12 -11.01
CA ASP A 4 -23.41 8.93 -10.47
C ASP A 4 -24.40 7.96 -9.79
N THR A 5 -25.48 7.57 -10.46
CA THR A 5 -26.29 6.41 -10.02
C THR A 5 -25.74 5.13 -10.64
N LEU A 6 -24.68 4.59 -10.03
CA LEU A 6 -24.21 3.24 -10.30
C LEU A 6 -25.37 2.26 -10.07
N GLY A 7 -25.82 1.59 -11.14
CA GLY A 7 -26.87 0.59 -11.07
C GLY A 7 -26.54 -0.52 -10.08
N LEU A 8 -27.54 -0.94 -9.29
CA LEU A 8 -27.46 -2.12 -8.43
C LEU A 8 -26.90 -3.30 -9.23
N ARG A 9 -25.75 -3.83 -8.78
CA ARG A 9 -25.07 -4.97 -9.39
C ARG A 9 -26.04 -6.15 -9.45
N ALA A 10 -26.38 -6.60 -10.66
CA ALA A 10 -27.28 -7.74 -10.89
C ALA A 10 -26.72 -9.09 -10.39
N ASP A 11 -25.44 -9.14 -10.03
CA ASP A 11 -24.78 -10.35 -9.52
C ASP A 11 -24.98 -10.57 -8.01
N CYS A 12 -25.66 -9.64 -7.33
CA CYS A 12 -25.99 -9.74 -5.91
C CYS A 12 -27.35 -10.43 -5.74
N ASP A 13 -27.44 -11.71 -6.07
CA ASP A 13 -28.55 -12.54 -5.58
C ASP A 13 -28.40 -12.66 -4.05
N ASP A 14 -28.94 -11.69 -3.30
CA ASP A 14 -28.95 -11.65 -1.82
C ASP A 14 -29.53 -12.94 -1.19
N LYS A 15 -30.21 -13.76 -2.00
CA LYS A 15 -30.77 -15.07 -1.62
C LYS A 15 -29.72 -16.19 -1.52
N LYS A 16 -28.47 -15.94 -1.89
CA LYS A 16 -27.37 -16.91 -1.79
C LYS A 16 -26.31 -16.48 -0.76
N MET A 17 -26.71 -15.75 0.28
CA MET A 17 -25.85 -15.62 1.46
C MET A 17 -25.65 -17.02 2.10
N PRO A 18 -24.42 -17.38 2.48
CA PRO A 18 -24.18 -18.63 3.19
C PRO A 18 -24.91 -18.61 4.52
N LEU A 19 -25.47 -19.78 4.90
CA LEU A 19 -26.43 -19.86 5.99
C LEU A 19 -25.80 -19.60 7.36
N VAL A 20 -24.49 -19.80 7.51
CA VAL A 20 -23.79 -19.63 8.79
C VAL A 20 -22.79 -18.48 8.73
N MET A 21 -21.91 -18.44 7.72
CA MET A 21 -20.92 -17.36 7.61
C MET A 21 -20.30 -17.32 6.21
N GLU A 22 -19.75 -16.17 5.82
CA GLU A 22 -19.06 -16.05 4.53
C GLU A 22 -17.79 -16.91 4.47
N TRP A 23 -17.50 -17.46 3.29
CA TRP A 23 -16.41 -18.43 3.12
C TRP A 23 -15.03 -17.83 3.41
N TRP A 24 -14.88 -16.51 3.26
CA TRP A 24 -13.64 -15.81 3.58
C TRP A 24 -13.48 -15.53 5.09
N ASP A 25 -14.58 -15.35 5.83
CA ASP A 25 -14.54 -15.23 7.29
C ASP A 25 -14.18 -16.55 7.99
N LEU A 26 -14.44 -17.69 7.35
CA LEU A 26 -14.06 -19.01 7.85
C LEU A 26 -12.55 -19.12 8.10
N GLU A 27 -11.72 -18.33 7.42
CA GLU A 27 -10.27 -18.32 7.63
C GLU A 27 -9.89 -17.81 9.03
N LEU A 28 -10.65 -16.87 9.57
CA LEU A 28 -10.40 -16.21 10.86
C LEU A 28 -10.77 -17.08 12.06
N LEU A 29 -11.57 -18.12 11.86
CA LEU A 29 -12.05 -18.97 12.95
C LEU A 29 -11.01 -20.01 13.42
N PRO A 30 -11.09 -20.48 14.67
CA PRO A 30 -10.36 -21.67 15.12
C PRO A 30 -10.82 -22.94 14.38
N ASN A 31 -9.91 -23.89 14.15
CA ASN A 31 -10.20 -25.17 13.46
C ASN A 31 -11.40 -25.95 14.02
N LYS A 32 -11.71 -25.80 15.32
CA LYS A 32 -12.87 -26.44 15.95
C LYS A 32 -14.19 -25.87 15.44
N LEU A 33 -14.31 -24.53 15.40
CA LEU A 33 -15.50 -23.84 14.90
C LEU A 33 -15.63 -24.03 13.39
N LYS A 34 -14.52 -23.96 12.62
CA LYS A 34 -14.56 -24.26 11.17
C LYS A 34 -15.20 -25.61 10.86
N LYS A 35 -14.81 -26.66 11.58
CA LYS A 35 -15.38 -28.01 11.39
C LYS A 35 -16.88 -28.05 11.70
N GLN A 36 -17.34 -27.32 12.72
CA GLN A 36 -18.75 -27.26 13.08
C GLN A 36 -19.56 -26.51 12.02
N VAL A 37 -19.04 -25.39 11.51
CA VAL A 37 -19.66 -24.63 10.41
C VAL A 37 -19.76 -25.50 9.16
N VAL A 38 -18.65 -26.11 8.72
CA VAL A 38 -18.64 -26.97 7.52
C VAL A 38 -19.58 -28.17 7.67
N ALA A 39 -19.65 -28.79 8.84
CA ALA A 39 -20.59 -29.90 9.09
C ALA A 39 -22.04 -29.44 8.96
N LYS A 40 -22.39 -28.29 9.56
CA LYS A 40 -23.75 -27.74 9.50
C LYS A 40 -24.12 -27.27 8.10
N GLU A 41 -23.24 -26.56 7.41
CA GLU A 41 -23.46 -26.15 6.03
C GLU A 41 -23.60 -27.36 5.09
N GLY A 42 -22.82 -28.42 5.31
CA GLY A 42 -22.95 -29.67 4.56
C GLY A 42 -24.28 -30.37 4.78
N GLU A 43 -24.75 -30.47 6.03
CA GLU A 43 -26.10 -30.99 6.36
C GLU A 43 -27.19 -30.21 5.64
N LEU A 44 -27.09 -28.89 5.64
CA LEU A 44 -28.09 -27.98 5.05
C LEU A 44 -28.07 -28.02 3.52
N GLN A 45 -26.90 -28.06 2.89
CA GLN A 45 -26.78 -28.24 1.44
C GLN A 45 -27.35 -29.59 1.00
N LEU A 46 -27.13 -30.65 1.77
CA LEU A 46 -27.71 -31.96 1.49
C LEU A 46 -29.24 -31.95 1.60
N GLN A 47 -29.80 -31.22 2.57
CA GLN A 47 -31.25 -31.03 2.68
C GLN A 47 -31.83 -30.23 1.50
N GLN A 48 -31.16 -29.14 1.11
CA GLN A 48 -31.59 -28.31 -0.03
C GLN A 48 -31.54 -29.08 -1.35
N THR A 49 -30.46 -29.83 -1.60
CA THR A 49 -30.31 -30.66 -2.81
C THR A 49 -31.36 -31.77 -2.84
N LYS A 50 -31.65 -32.42 -1.70
CA LYS A 50 -32.72 -33.41 -1.59
C LYS A 50 -34.10 -32.79 -1.87
N ALA A 51 -34.40 -31.62 -1.31
CA ALA A 51 -35.66 -30.92 -1.56
C ALA A 51 -35.82 -30.50 -3.03
N LYS A 52 -34.74 -30.00 -3.65
CA LYS A 52 -34.73 -29.64 -5.07
C LYS A 52 -34.91 -30.86 -5.98
N LEU A 53 -34.29 -31.99 -5.63
CA LEU A 53 -34.45 -33.25 -6.36
C LEU A 53 -35.89 -33.76 -6.28
N GLN A 54 -36.54 -33.66 -5.11
CA GLN A 54 -37.95 -34.02 -4.94
C GLN A 54 -38.89 -33.12 -5.75
N GLN A 55 -38.61 -31.82 -5.85
CA GLN A 55 -39.40 -30.89 -6.66
C GLN A 55 -39.22 -31.13 -8.17
N LEU A 56 -38.03 -31.51 -8.62
CA LEU A 56 -37.75 -31.82 -10.02
C LEU A 56 -38.19 -33.23 -10.43
N GLY A 57 -38.29 -34.16 -9.47
CA GLY A 57 -38.78 -35.53 -9.67
C GLY A 57 -40.30 -35.68 -9.60
N GLY A 58 -41.07 -34.60 -9.44
CA GLY A 58 -42.54 -34.58 -9.42
C GLY A 58 -43.18 -34.69 -10.81
N GLY A 59 -42.79 -35.72 -11.56
CA GLY A 59 -43.33 -36.08 -12.87
C GLY A 59 -43.63 -37.57 -12.96
N ASP A 60 -44.80 -37.92 -12.43
CA ASP A 60 -45.69 -39.06 -12.72
C ASP A 60 -45.40 -40.50 -12.22
N GLU A 61 -46.49 -41.02 -11.62
CA GLU A 61 -46.97 -42.38 -11.34
C GLU A 61 -46.36 -43.30 -10.24
N ASN A 62 -47.19 -43.44 -9.19
CA ASN A 62 -47.54 -44.66 -8.43
C ASN A 62 -46.45 -45.56 -7.83
N GLY A 63 -46.39 -45.54 -6.49
CA GLY A 63 -45.78 -46.58 -5.67
C GLY A 63 -45.87 -46.23 -4.20
N GLU A 64 -46.90 -46.76 -3.54
CA GLU A 64 -47.05 -46.79 -2.08
C GLU A 64 -45.78 -47.36 -1.44
N ASP A 65 -45.13 -46.63 -0.53
CA ASP A 65 -44.71 -47.24 0.74
C ASP A 65 -44.40 -46.20 1.82
N GLU A 66 -44.58 -46.70 3.03
CA GLU A 66 -44.73 -46.10 4.32
C GLU A 66 -43.58 -45.22 4.85
N THR A 67 -44.01 -44.21 5.60
CA THR A 67 -43.50 -43.86 6.93
C THR A 67 -42.00 -43.53 7.03
N THR A 68 -41.68 -42.25 7.03
CA THR A 68 -40.95 -41.61 8.14
C THR A 68 -41.00 -40.09 7.99
N THR A 69 -41.88 -39.48 8.77
CA THR A 69 -41.84 -38.06 9.10
C THR A 69 -40.56 -37.74 9.89
N PRO A 70 -39.90 -36.60 9.61
CA PRO A 70 -39.22 -35.85 10.65
C PRO A 70 -39.79 -34.42 10.64
N VAL A 71 -40.93 -34.23 11.31
CA VAL A 71 -41.58 -32.91 11.45
C VAL A 71 -41.22 -32.24 12.79
N THR A 72 -40.35 -32.83 13.61
CA THR A 72 -40.04 -32.32 14.96
C THR A 72 -38.64 -31.72 15.12
N SER A 73 -37.82 -31.59 14.05
CA SER A 73 -36.41 -31.17 14.13
C SER A 73 -36.06 -29.82 13.48
N SER A 74 -37.02 -29.08 12.92
CA SER A 74 -36.76 -27.79 12.27
C SER A 74 -36.53 -26.64 13.27
N GLU A 75 -37.15 -26.68 14.46
CA GLU A 75 -37.00 -25.62 15.47
C GLU A 75 -35.68 -25.71 16.26
N THR A 76 -35.16 -26.92 16.49
CA THR A 76 -33.88 -27.10 17.18
C THR A 76 -32.70 -26.73 16.27
N THR A 77 -32.78 -27.08 14.98
CA THR A 77 -31.71 -26.76 14.02
C THR A 77 -31.58 -25.26 13.78
N SER A 78 -32.68 -24.51 13.78
CA SER A 78 -32.63 -23.05 13.64
C SER A 78 -31.97 -22.35 14.83
N ARG A 79 -32.22 -22.80 16.07
CA ARG A 79 -31.56 -22.25 17.27
C ARG A 79 -30.06 -22.54 17.28
N ASP A 80 -29.68 -23.78 16.97
CA ASP A 80 -28.26 -24.18 16.90
C ASP A 80 -27.48 -23.37 15.85
N VAL A 81 -28.12 -23.05 14.72
CA VAL A 81 -27.52 -22.24 13.65
C VAL A 81 -27.34 -20.79 14.10
N VAL A 82 -28.33 -20.20 14.78
CA VAL A 82 -28.23 -18.83 15.31
C VAL A 82 -27.14 -18.74 16.39
N ASP A 83 -27.07 -19.72 17.29
CA ASP A 83 -26.02 -19.77 18.32
C ASP A 83 -24.63 -19.91 17.68
N LEU A 84 -24.49 -20.76 16.66
CA LEU A 84 -23.24 -20.91 15.91
C LEU A 84 -22.86 -19.63 15.17
N GLN A 85 -23.83 -18.93 14.56
CA GLN A 85 -23.61 -17.64 13.90
C GLN A 85 -23.08 -16.59 14.89
N THR A 86 -23.71 -16.45 16.05
CA THR A 86 -23.26 -15.46 17.06
C THR A 86 -21.86 -15.78 17.58
N LEU A 87 -21.53 -17.05 17.81
CA LEU A 87 -20.19 -17.46 18.20
C LEU A 87 -19.15 -17.16 17.11
N CYS A 88 -19.47 -17.46 15.86
CA CYS A 88 -18.59 -17.19 14.73
C CYS A 88 -18.38 -15.68 14.55
N TRP A 89 -19.44 -14.88 14.65
CA TRP A 89 -19.38 -13.42 14.56
C TRP A 89 -18.51 -12.81 15.67
N ASN A 90 -18.70 -13.25 16.91
CA ASN A 90 -17.91 -12.76 18.05
C ASN A 90 -16.42 -13.10 17.89
N GLN A 91 -16.12 -14.28 17.36
CA GLN A 91 -14.76 -14.76 17.17
C GLN A 91 -14.06 -14.12 15.97
N ALA A 92 -14.80 -13.86 14.89
CA ALA A 92 -14.32 -13.15 13.69
C ALA A 92 -14.24 -11.63 13.91
N SER A 93 -14.87 -11.11 14.96
CA SER A 93 -14.83 -9.68 15.28
C SER A 93 -13.40 -9.17 15.46
N LEU A 94 -13.15 -7.95 14.96
CA LEU A 94 -11.87 -7.26 15.14
C LEU A 94 -11.48 -7.15 16.62
N SER A 95 -12.46 -7.05 17.52
CA SER A 95 -12.29 -7.01 18.97
C SER A 95 -11.61 -8.26 19.54
N TYR A 96 -11.77 -9.43 18.91
CA TYR A 96 -11.11 -10.67 19.33
C TYR A 96 -9.66 -10.77 18.83
N SER A 97 -9.27 -9.93 17.86
CA SER A 97 -7.89 -9.91 17.37
C SER A 97 -6.95 -9.26 18.38
N LYS A 98 -5.85 -9.95 18.71
CA LYS A 98 -4.77 -9.44 19.56
C LYS A 98 -4.04 -8.23 18.96
N THR A 99 -4.18 -8.02 17.66
CA THR A 99 -3.51 -6.93 16.92
C THR A 99 -4.40 -5.71 16.71
N SER A 100 -5.65 -5.74 17.18
CA SER A 100 -6.62 -4.64 16.99
C SER A 100 -6.15 -3.30 17.57
N VAL A 101 -5.36 -3.34 18.64
CA VAL A 101 -4.80 -2.16 19.31
C VAL A 101 -3.47 -1.71 18.69
N LEU A 102 -2.84 -2.56 17.88
CA LEU A 102 -1.49 -2.32 17.38
C LEU A 102 -1.54 -1.52 16.07
N VAL A 103 -0.88 -0.36 16.06
CA VAL A 103 -0.65 0.43 14.84
C VAL A 103 0.61 -0.08 14.16
N GLN A 104 0.49 -0.53 12.91
CA GLN A 104 1.65 -0.93 12.11
C GLN A 104 2.24 0.28 11.38
N HIS A 105 3.49 0.61 11.67
CA HIS A 105 4.26 1.50 10.81
C HIS A 105 4.86 0.68 9.67
N ILE A 106 4.44 0.99 8.43
CA ILE A 106 4.93 0.33 7.23
C ILE A 106 6.46 0.52 7.15
N VAL A 107 7.18 -0.55 6.80
CA VAL A 107 8.64 -0.49 6.63
C VAL A 107 8.97 0.51 5.51
N PRO A 108 9.78 1.55 5.79
CA PRO A 108 10.17 2.50 4.75
C PRO A 108 10.87 1.79 3.60
N ILE A 109 10.30 1.91 2.39
CA ILE A 109 10.89 1.34 1.18
C ILE A 109 12.10 2.21 0.82
N ARG A 110 13.30 1.63 0.93
CA ARG A 110 14.52 2.29 0.44
C ARG A 110 14.48 2.28 -1.08
N THR A 111 14.48 3.45 -1.71
CA THR A 111 14.68 3.55 -3.15
C THR A 111 16.06 3.00 -3.48
N THR A 112 16.17 2.11 -4.47
CA THR A 112 17.48 1.74 -5.01
C THR A 112 18.18 3.02 -5.47
N PRO A 113 19.48 3.19 -5.16
CA PRO A 113 20.21 4.32 -5.69
C PRO A 113 20.19 4.18 -7.21
N VAL A 114 19.43 5.06 -7.87
CA VAL A 114 19.64 5.26 -9.30
C VAL A 114 21.08 5.78 -9.41
N ASP A 115 21.90 5.22 -10.30
CA ASP A 115 23.30 5.61 -10.57
C ASP A 115 23.40 7.03 -11.17
N ILE A 116 22.62 7.97 -10.65
CA ILE A 116 22.74 9.40 -10.90
C ILE A 116 23.86 9.85 -9.98
N ALA A 117 25.03 10.12 -10.58
CA ALA A 117 26.12 10.76 -9.87
C ALA A 117 25.57 11.94 -9.05
N PRO A 118 25.96 12.09 -7.77
CA PRO A 118 25.38 13.11 -6.91
C PRO A 118 25.58 14.48 -7.56
N LYS A 119 24.48 15.16 -7.86
CA LYS A 119 24.51 16.47 -8.49
C LYS A 119 25.16 17.46 -7.53
N GLN A 120 26.41 17.82 -7.82
CA GLN A 120 27.13 18.80 -7.00
C GLN A 120 26.40 20.14 -7.10
N PRO A 121 26.09 20.80 -5.96
CA PRO A 121 25.43 22.09 -5.99
C PRO A 121 26.36 23.14 -6.61
N THR A 122 25.87 23.87 -7.61
CA THR A 122 26.62 25.00 -8.19
C THR A 122 26.51 26.21 -7.28
N LEU A 123 27.63 26.60 -6.67
CA LEU A 123 27.73 27.79 -5.82
C LEU A 123 27.91 29.05 -6.67
N PHE A 124 27.00 30.01 -6.52
CA PHE A 124 27.10 31.32 -7.17
C PHE A 124 27.59 32.37 -6.17
N LEU A 125 28.62 33.13 -6.57
CA LEU A 125 29.16 34.22 -5.77
C LEU A 125 28.44 35.54 -6.08
N THR A 126 28.33 36.41 -5.08
CA THR A 126 27.80 37.75 -5.30
C THR A 126 28.76 38.59 -6.14
N LYS A 127 28.25 39.62 -6.84
CA LYS A 127 29.11 40.54 -7.63
C LYS A 127 30.18 41.22 -6.76
N ARG A 128 29.89 41.45 -5.47
CA ARG A 128 30.84 42.02 -4.50
C ARG A 128 31.97 41.03 -4.19
N GLU A 129 31.64 39.76 -3.97
CA GLU A 129 32.63 38.70 -3.75
C GLU A 129 33.51 38.48 -4.98
N LEU A 130 32.92 38.45 -6.18
CA LEU A 130 33.69 38.33 -7.43
C LEU A 130 34.68 39.48 -7.59
N LYS A 131 34.26 40.73 -7.30
CA LYS A 131 35.16 41.89 -7.30
C LYS A 131 36.27 41.76 -6.25
N ARG A 132 35.93 41.32 -5.03
CA ARG A 132 36.91 41.11 -3.94
C ARG A 132 37.94 40.06 -4.35
N GLN A 133 37.50 38.92 -4.85
CA GLN A 133 38.36 37.82 -5.29
C GLN A 133 39.27 38.24 -6.45
N ARG A 134 38.75 39.00 -7.43
CA ARG A 134 39.56 39.55 -8.53
C ARG A 134 40.61 40.53 -8.03
N LYS A 135 40.27 41.38 -7.06
CA LYS A 135 41.20 42.34 -6.47
C LYS A 135 42.34 41.63 -5.73
N LEU A 136 41.99 40.63 -4.90
CA LEU A 136 42.97 39.81 -4.17
C LEU A 136 43.92 39.10 -5.13
N ARG A 137 43.40 38.39 -6.15
CA ARG A 137 44.23 37.71 -7.15
C ARG A 137 45.20 38.65 -7.89
N ARG A 138 44.78 39.88 -8.17
CA ARG A 138 45.64 40.91 -8.80
C ARG A 138 46.73 41.40 -7.85
N GLN A 139 46.36 41.63 -6.59
CA GLN A 139 47.28 42.07 -5.55
C GLN A 139 48.34 41.00 -5.25
N GLU A 140 47.92 39.74 -5.11
CA GLU A 140 48.81 38.59 -4.92
C GLU A 140 49.80 38.48 -6.08
N LYS A 141 49.30 38.47 -7.32
CA LYS A 141 50.16 38.41 -8.51
C LYS A 141 51.14 39.59 -8.59
N GLN A 142 50.71 40.80 -8.24
CA GLN A 142 51.60 41.96 -8.27
C GLN A 142 52.66 41.87 -7.16
N ARG A 143 52.28 41.40 -5.97
CA ARG A 143 53.20 41.18 -4.86
C ARG A 143 54.23 40.11 -5.21
N GLU A 144 53.80 38.97 -5.74
CA GLU A 144 54.70 37.90 -6.21
C GLU A 144 55.70 38.42 -7.25
N LEU A 145 55.26 39.27 -8.19
CA LEU A 145 56.16 39.88 -9.17
C LEU A 145 57.19 40.83 -8.53
N GLN A 146 56.77 41.62 -7.54
CA GLN A 146 57.67 42.50 -6.80
C GLN A 146 58.67 41.68 -5.98
N ASP A 147 58.21 40.62 -5.32
CA ASP A 147 59.06 39.74 -4.51
C ASP A 147 60.10 39.03 -5.40
N LEU A 148 59.71 38.58 -6.60
CA LEU A 148 60.65 38.00 -7.58
C LEU A 148 61.69 39.00 -8.10
N GLN A 149 61.32 40.27 -8.24
CA GLN A 149 62.24 41.34 -8.62
C GLN A 149 63.20 41.70 -7.48
N ALA A 150 62.70 41.78 -6.25
CA ALA A 150 63.51 42.02 -5.06
C ALA A 150 64.52 40.89 -4.82
N ALA A 151 64.14 39.64 -5.15
CA ALA A 151 65.04 38.49 -5.14
C ALA A 151 66.05 38.48 -6.29
N GLY A 152 65.99 39.43 -7.23
CA GLY A 152 66.85 39.50 -8.42
C GLY A 152 66.58 38.39 -9.45
N LEU A 153 65.49 37.65 -9.31
CA LEU A 153 65.12 36.56 -10.21
C LEU A 153 64.45 37.04 -11.50
N ARG A 154 63.89 38.26 -11.47
CA ARG A 154 63.34 38.96 -12.63
C ARG A 154 63.89 40.37 -12.71
N GLU A 155 64.26 40.79 -13.91
CA GLU A 155 64.65 42.16 -14.19
C GLU A 155 63.45 43.11 -14.09
N ALA A 156 63.73 44.38 -13.81
CA ALA A 156 62.71 45.41 -13.76
C ALA A 156 62.12 45.62 -15.17
N PRO A 157 60.80 45.78 -15.32
CA PRO A 157 60.18 45.99 -16.61
C PRO A 157 60.57 47.34 -17.18
N GLU A 158 60.85 47.38 -18.48
CA GLU A 158 61.18 48.60 -19.19
C GLU A 158 59.99 49.58 -19.23
N PRO A 159 60.25 50.90 -19.16
CA PRO A 159 59.19 51.90 -19.23
C PRO A 159 58.53 51.88 -20.62
N ARG A 160 57.19 51.84 -20.65
CA ARG A 160 56.45 51.88 -21.91
C ARG A 160 56.46 53.30 -22.50
N LEU A 161 57.25 53.50 -23.55
CA LEU A 161 57.26 54.74 -24.32
C LEU A 161 55.98 54.86 -25.16
N THR A 162 55.29 56.00 -25.03
CA THR A 162 54.15 56.41 -25.86
C THR A 162 54.48 57.79 -26.43
N LEU A 163 53.81 58.22 -27.51
CA LEU A 163 54.04 59.56 -28.09
C LEU A 163 53.87 60.69 -27.05
N GLN A 164 52.98 60.50 -26.08
CA GLN A 164 52.77 61.43 -24.97
C GLN A 164 53.93 61.45 -23.96
N ASN A 165 54.64 60.34 -23.80
CA ASN A 165 55.74 60.15 -22.84
C ASN A 165 57.12 60.15 -23.52
N PHE A 166 57.21 60.46 -24.82
CA PHE A 166 58.44 60.29 -25.59
C PHE A 166 59.50 61.37 -25.32
N MET A 167 59.06 62.57 -24.91
CA MET A 167 59.91 63.75 -24.69
C MET A 167 59.90 64.26 -23.24
N LYS A 168 59.23 63.55 -22.32
CA LYS A 168 59.26 63.82 -20.87
C LYS A 168 60.15 62.81 -20.19
#